data_AF-A0A814EZ43-F1
#
_entry.id   AF-A0A814EZ43-F1
#
_cell.length_a   1.000
_cell.length_b   1.000
_cell.length_c   1.000
_cell.angle_alpha   90.00
_cell.angle_beta   90.00
_cell.angle_gamma   90.00
#
_symmetry.space_group_name_H-M   'P 1'
#
loop_
_entity.id
_entity.type
_entity.pdbx_description
1 polymer ?
#
loop_
_entity_poly.entity_id
_entity_poly.type
_entity_poly.pdbx_seq_one_letter_code
_entity_poly.pdbx_strand_id
1 'polypeptide(L)'
;MSTLTRNSSNPPPYFYNLSPQQQKNWMKTTRRMEKNEQLRAEYPPFQSPSNFTILHLHQYSSIETVEELIMKARTTHKYTIDTESQVINKVAKCALVQIQLIHSIHKSTLILIEMFYLPNQNSLLFKKIKELCSIIFRDENTKITWGPFDNEFKNFHSYGLFEKDNSIDLNDCGNDNEDRRLTILGLFVCDDLSFVYSEQLAIKYNASIDEVYHSYLEYL
;
A
#
# COMPACT_ATOMS: atom_id res chain seq x y z
N MET A 1 29.62 -2.67 19.29
CA MET A 1 28.66 -2.24 20.32
C MET A 1 27.56 -3.27 20.36
N SER A 2 27.43 -4.05 21.44
CA SER A 2 26.39 -5.08 21.54
C SER A 2 25.04 -4.40 21.78
N THR A 3 24.15 -4.46 20.81
CA THR A 3 22.74 -4.12 20.99
C THR A 3 22.16 -5.08 22.01
N LEU A 4 21.82 -4.59 23.21
CA LEU A 4 21.03 -5.34 24.18
C LEU A 4 19.67 -5.65 23.53
N THR A 5 19.53 -6.85 22.98
CA THR A 5 18.28 -7.36 22.44
C THR A 5 17.26 -7.41 23.57
N ARG A 6 16.18 -6.64 23.44
CA ARG A 6 15.08 -6.65 24.41
C ARG A 6 14.45 -8.04 24.39
N ASN A 7 14.21 -8.62 25.56
CA ASN A 7 13.63 -9.95 25.70
C ASN A 7 12.42 -9.86 26.65
N SER A 8 11.23 -10.26 26.20
CA SER A 8 10.00 -10.20 26.99
C SER A 8 9.94 -11.26 28.08
N SER A 9 10.73 -12.33 27.93
CA SER A 9 10.91 -13.39 28.94
C SER A 9 11.96 -13.03 29.99
N ASN A 10 12.80 -12.03 29.72
CA ASN A 10 13.82 -11.55 30.65
C ASN A 10 13.94 -10.00 30.63
N PRO A 11 13.01 -9.29 31.28
CA PRO A 11 13.02 -7.83 31.29
C PRO A 11 14.25 -7.29 32.03
N PRO A 12 14.84 -6.18 31.54
CA PRO A 12 16.00 -5.57 32.19
C PRO A 12 15.63 -4.98 33.56
N PRO A 13 16.59 -4.82 34.49
CA PRO A 13 16.30 -4.38 35.87
C PRO A 13 15.51 -3.07 35.98
N TYR A 14 15.68 -2.13 35.05
CA TYR A 14 14.94 -0.86 35.05
C TYR A 14 13.45 -1.02 34.74
N PHE A 15 13.02 -2.13 34.13
CA PHE A 15 11.62 -2.40 33.79
C PHE A 15 10.72 -2.35 35.03
N TYR A 16 11.20 -2.88 36.16
CA TYR A 16 10.45 -2.93 37.41
C TYR A 16 10.26 -1.55 38.07
N ASN A 17 11.02 -0.54 37.63
CA ASN A 17 10.89 0.85 38.09
C ASN A 17 9.90 1.66 37.23
N LEU A 18 9.36 1.09 36.15
CA LEU A 18 8.37 1.74 35.29
C LEU A 18 6.98 1.71 35.91
N SER A 19 6.11 2.67 35.55
CA SER A 19 4.69 2.60 35.91
C SER A 19 3.99 1.39 35.26
N PRO A 20 2.87 0.88 35.82
CA PRO A 20 2.14 -0.25 35.25
C PRO A 20 1.77 -0.07 33.77
N GLN A 21 1.39 1.15 33.36
CA GLN A 21 1.07 1.45 31.96
C GLN A 21 2.30 1.37 31.05
N GLN A 22 3.44 1.90 31.51
CA GLN A 22 4.71 1.83 30.79
C GLN A 22 5.21 0.39 30.70
N GLN A 23 5.07 -0.41 31.75
CA GLN A 23 5.40 -1.84 31.73
C GLN A 23 4.56 -2.60 30.70
N LYS A 24 3.25 -2.35 30.65
CA LYS A 24 2.34 -2.95 29.66
C LYS A 24 2.74 -2.60 28.22
N ASN A 25 3.02 -1.32 27.96
CA ASN A 25 3.48 -0.87 26.65
C ASN A 25 4.83 -1.49 26.29
N TRP A 26 5.79 -1.50 27.22
CA TRP A 26 7.11 -2.09 27.02
C TRP A 26 7.03 -3.58 26.68
N MET A 27 6.18 -4.34 27.39
CA MET A 27 5.96 -5.77 27.12
C MET A 27 5.32 -5.99 25.76
N LYS A 28 4.32 -5.16 25.39
CA LYS A 28 3.67 -5.23 24.08
C LYS A 28 4.67 -4.98 22.95
N THR A 29 5.48 -3.93 23.08
CA THR A 29 6.51 -3.58 22.09
C THR A 29 7.57 -4.66 21.99
N THR A 30 8.07 -5.17 23.13
CA THR A 30 9.14 -6.18 23.15
C THR A 30 8.69 -7.51 22.53
N ARG A 31 7.51 -8.02 22.89
CA ARG A 31 6.96 -9.24 22.25
C ARG A 31 6.82 -9.10 20.74
N ARG A 32 6.51 -7.89 20.29
CA ARG A 32 6.34 -7.57 18.87
C ARG A 32 7.68 -7.48 18.14
N MET A 33 8.72 -6.96 18.80
CA MET A 33 10.10 -7.00 18.28
C MET A 33 10.61 -8.44 18.18
N GLU A 34 10.39 -9.27 19.20
CA GLU A 34 10.77 -10.69 19.17
C GLU A 34 10.08 -11.44 18.04
N LYS A 35 8.78 -11.21 17.85
CA LYS A 35 8.02 -11.80 16.74
C LYS A 35 8.57 -11.37 15.37
N ASN A 36 9.01 -10.12 15.22
CA ASN A 36 9.70 -9.68 14.00
C ASN A 36 11.05 -10.34 13.77
N GLU A 37 11.84 -10.50 14.82
CA GLU A 37 13.15 -11.14 14.68
C GLU A 37 12.99 -12.59 14.25
N GLN A 38 12.00 -13.30 14.82
CA GLN A 38 11.61 -14.65 14.39
C GLN A 38 11.21 -14.67 12.91
N LEU A 39 10.34 -13.75 12.52
CA LEU A 39 9.90 -13.55 11.15
C LEU A 39 11.03 -13.27 10.15
N ARG A 40 11.94 -12.36 10.49
CA ARG A 40 13.10 -12.03 9.65
C ARG A 40 14.06 -13.20 9.51
N ALA A 41 14.10 -14.09 10.49
CA ALA A 41 14.88 -15.32 10.42
C ALA A 41 14.18 -16.40 9.57
N GLU A 42 12.85 -16.41 9.55
CA GLU A 42 12.03 -17.40 8.86
C GLU A 42 11.85 -17.08 7.36
N TYR A 43 11.71 -15.80 7.01
CA TYR A 43 11.42 -15.37 5.64
C TYR A 43 12.61 -14.64 5.00
N PRO A 44 12.90 -14.93 3.72
CA PRO A 44 13.92 -14.16 3.00
C PRO A 44 13.52 -12.68 2.94
N PRO A 45 14.50 -11.76 2.98
CA PRO A 45 14.22 -10.34 2.78
C PRO A 45 13.46 -10.13 1.48
N PHE A 46 12.46 -9.26 1.49
CA PHE A 46 11.73 -8.90 0.29
C PHE A 46 12.70 -8.44 -0.79
N GLN A 47 12.73 -9.15 -1.91
CA GLN A 47 13.43 -8.71 -3.11
C GLN A 47 12.41 -8.08 -4.03
N SER A 48 12.47 -6.76 -4.16
CA SER A 48 11.69 -6.06 -5.17
C SER A 48 11.98 -6.70 -6.54
N PRO A 49 10.96 -7.15 -7.31
CA PRO A 49 11.19 -7.54 -8.68
C PRO A 49 11.94 -6.41 -9.40
N SER A 50 13.01 -6.78 -10.09
CA SER A 50 14.01 -5.86 -10.63
C SER A 50 13.48 -4.95 -11.76
N ASN A 51 12.22 -5.10 -12.18
CA ASN A 51 11.65 -4.47 -13.37
C ASN A 51 10.34 -3.69 -13.09
N PHE A 52 10.35 -2.81 -12.10
CA PHE A 52 9.28 -1.81 -11.97
C PHE A 52 9.62 -0.55 -12.74
N THR A 53 8.66 -0.09 -13.54
CA THR A 53 8.65 1.29 -14.03
C THR A 53 7.70 2.09 -13.14
N ILE A 54 8.21 3.13 -12.48
CA ILE A 54 7.42 4.06 -11.68
C ILE A 54 7.22 5.34 -12.50
N LEU A 55 5.97 5.75 -12.68
CA LEU A 55 5.60 6.95 -13.44
C LEU A 55 4.68 7.83 -12.59
N HIS A 56 5.01 9.11 -12.51
CA HIS A 56 4.21 10.11 -11.82
C HIS A 56 3.35 10.86 -12.84
N LEU A 57 2.04 10.89 -12.61
CA LEU A 57 1.08 11.67 -13.39
C LEU A 57 0.72 12.95 -12.64
N HIS A 58 1.07 14.08 -13.24
CA HIS A 58 0.83 15.44 -12.76
C HIS A 58 0.70 16.40 -13.95
N GLN A 59 0.51 17.69 -13.68
CA GLN A 59 0.24 18.72 -14.69
C GLN A 59 1.35 18.96 -15.72
N TYR A 60 2.55 18.43 -15.48
CA TYR A 60 3.71 18.55 -16.38
C TYR A 60 4.10 17.22 -17.03
N SER A 61 3.34 16.14 -16.78
CA SER A 61 3.53 14.88 -17.50
C SER A 61 3.29 15.11 -18.99
N SER A 62 4.09 14.46 -19.83
CA SER A 62 3.92 14.61 -21.27
C SER A 62 2.72 13.79 -21.76
N ILE A 63 2.13 14.22 -22.89
CA ILE A 63 1.03 13.47 -23.51
C ILE A 63 1.52 12.08 -23.93
N GLU A 64 2.75 11.98 -24.45
CA GLU A 64 3.37 10.75 -24.90
C GLU A 64 3.50 9.73 -23.76
N THR A 65 3.87 10.17 -22.55
CA THR A 65 3.91 9.29 -21.36
C THR A 65 2.53 8.72 -21.05
N VAL A 66 1.48 9.55 -21.10
CA VAL A 66 0.11 9.08 -20.83
C VAL A 66 -0.38 8.17 -21.95
N GLU A 67 -0.03 8.43 -23.20
CA GLU A 67 -0.37 7.56 -24.33
C GLU A 67 0.33 6.20 -24.26
N GLU A 68 1.59 6.15 -23.83
CA GLU A 68 2.29 4.90 -23.55
C GLU A 68 1.58 4.10 -22.44
N LEU A 69 1.15 4.79 -21.38
CA LEU A 69 0.36 4.17 -20.30
C LEU A 69 -0.99 3.67 -20.78
N ILE A 70 -1.67 4.40 -21.66
CA ILE A 70 -2.93 3.96 -22.29
C ILE A 70 -2.70 2.69 -23.09
N MET A 71 -1.63 2.63 -23.90
CA MET A 71 -1.30 1.43 -24.67
C MET A 71 -1.00 0.23 -23.77
N LYS A 72 -0.28 0.44 -22.67
CA LYS A 72 -0.02 -0.58 -21.63
C LYS A 72 -1.31 -1.02 -20.92
N ALA A 73 -2.18 -0.08 -20.57
CA ALA A 73 -3.44 -0.36 -19.90
C ALA A 73 -4.39 -1.19 -20.79
N ARG A 74 -4.42 -0.93 -22.11
CA ARG A 74 -5.27 -1.71 -23.05
C ARG A 74 -4.91 -3.19 -23.15
N THR A 75 -3.69 -3.57 -22.80
CA THR A 75 -3.25 -4.98 -22.80
C THR A 75 -3.19 -5.59 -21.39
N THR A 76 -3.45 -4.78 -20.36
CA THR A 76 -3.46 -5.20 -18.96
C THR A 76 -4.90 -5.48 -18.53
N HIS A 77 -5.12 -6.54 -17.76
CA HIS A 77 -6.45 -6.92 -17.29
C HIS A 77 -6.52 -7.03 -15.76
N LYS A 78 -5.38 -6.85 -15.07
CA LYS A 78 -5.26 -7.00 -13.63
C LYS A 78 -4.53 -5.80 -13.04
N TYR A 79 -5.14 -5.22 -12.01
CA TYR A 79 -4.68 -3.99 -11.37
C TYR A 79 -4.74 -4.13 -9.85
N THR A 80 -3.76 -3.56 -9.15
CA THR A 80 -3.90 -3.23 -7.73
C THR A 80 -4.03 -1.72 -7.62
N ILE A 81 -4.90 -1.28 -6.73
CA ILE A 81 -5.19 0.13 -6.56
C ILE A 81 -5.22 0.47 -5.09
N ASP A 82 -4.49 1.52 -4.76
CA ASP A 82 -4.36 2.05 -3.42
C ASP A 82 -4.61 3.56 -3.42
N THR A 83 -5.18 4.07 -2.34
CA THR A 83 -5.49 5.49 -2.21
C THR A 83 -4.95 6.03 -0.90
N GLU A 84 -4.34 7.22 -0.96
CA GLU A 84 -3.88 7.93 0.22
C GLU A 84 -4.65 9.24 0.33
N SER A 85 -5.25 9.46 1.50
CA SER A 85 -5.96 10.68 1.85
C SER A 85 -5.17 11.45 2.90
N GLN A 86 -5.15 12.77 2.78
CA GLN A 86 -4.54 13.66 3.76
C GLN A 86 -5.61 14.51 4.46
N VAL A 87 -5.55 14.60 5.79
CA VAL A 87 -6.45 15.46 6.55
C VAL A 87 -5.94 16.91 6.49
N ILE A 88 -6.71 17.79 5.84
CA ILE A 88 -6.43 19.23 5.78
C ILE A 88 -7.62 19.95 6.40
N ASN A 89 -7.37 20.76 7.44
CA ASN A 89 -8.42 21.47 8.20
C ASN A 89 -9.52 20.53 8.72
N LYS A 90 -9.14 19.37 9.27
CA LYS A 90 -10.07 18.32 9.77
C LYS A 90 -10.97 17.68 8.70
N VAL A 91 -10.66 17.89 7.42
CA VAL A 91 -11.36 17.27 6.29
C VAL A 91 -10.39 16.39 5.54
N ALA A 92 -10.73 15.11 5.38
CA ALA A 92 -9.96 14.20 4.53
C ALA A 92 -10.05 14.67 3.07
N LYS A 93 -8.89 14.85 2.44
CA LYS A 93 -8.75 15.20 1.03
C LYS A 93 -7.94 14.14 0.31
N CYS A 94 -8.29 13.92 -0.95
CA CYS A 94 -7.52 13.07 -1.86
C CYS A 94 -6.12 13.60 -2.05
N ALA A 95 -5.10 12.80 -1.71
CA ALA A 95 -3.71 13.17 -1.92
C ALA A 95 -3.11 12.42 -3.11
N LEU A 96 -3.22 11.10 -3.11
CA LEU A 96 -2.55 10.24 -4.07
C LEU A 96 -3.41 9.02 -4.40
N VAL A 97 -3.37 8.60 -5.68
CA VAL A 97 -3.85 7.28 -6.11
C VAL A 97 -2.67 6.52 -6.70
N GLN A 98 -2.44 5.31 -6.21
CA GLN A 98 -1.40 4.42 -6.70
C GLN A 98 -2.08 3.29 -7.49
N ILE A 99 -1.65 3.09 -8.73
CA ILE A 99 -2.20 2.05 -9.61
C ILE A 99 -1.05 1.21 -10.15
N GLN A 100 -1.07 -0.09 -9.88
CA GLN A 100 -0.15 -1.03 -10.50
C GLN A 100 -0.82 -1.73 -11.67
N LEU A 101 -0.25 -1.56 -12.86
CA LEU A 101 -0.54 -2.39 -14.03
C LEU A 101 0.28 -3.68 -13.92
N ILE A 102 -0.40 -4.81 -13.72
CA ILE A 102 0.27 -6.11 -13.60
C ILE A 102 0.33 -6.77 -14.98
N HIS A 103 1.48 -6.61 -15.65
CA HIS A 103 1.71 -7.20 -16.98
C HIS A 103 2.03 -8.70 -16.89
N SER A 104 2.84 -9.09 -15.90
CA SER A 104 3.20 -10.47 -15.58
C SER A 104 3.78 -10.56 -14.16
N ILE A 105 4.12 -11.77 -13.71
CA ILE A 105 4.74 -12.01 -12.39
C ILE A 105 6.06 -11.22 -12.21
N HIS A 106 6.77 -10.94 -13.31
CA HIS A 106 8.09 -10.27 -13.26
C HIS A 106 8.08 -8.84 -13.82
N LYS A 107 6.93 -8.34 -14.28
CA LYS A 107 6.85 -7.04 -14.94
C LYS A 107 5.59 -6.30 -14.52
N SER A 108 5.76 -5.10 -13.99
CA SER A 108 4.67 -4.23 -13.56
C SER A 108 5.01 -2.78 -13.84
N THR A 109 3.98 -1.96 -14.02
CA THR A 109 4.13 -0.49 -14.09
C THR A 109 3.34 0.12 -12.96
N LEU A 110 4.01 0.89 -12.10
CA LEU A 110 3.38 1.63 -11.02
C LEU A 110 3.12 3.07 -11.51
N ILE A 111 1.89 3.50 -11.39
CA ILE A 111 1.43 4.84 -11.72
C ILE A 111 1.06 5.53 -10.41
N LEU A 112 1.65 6.70 -10.18
CA LEU A 112 1.37 7.55 -9.03
C LEU A 112 0.65 8.80 -9.52
N ILE A 113 -0.61 8.97 -9.14
CA ILE A 113 -1.44 10.12 -9.55
C ILE A 113 -1.62 11.06 -8.36
N GLU A 114 -0.92 12.18 -8.39
CA GLU A 114 -1.02 13.20 -7.34
C GLU A 114 -2.21 14.11 -7.59
N MET A 115 -3.26 13.97 -6.77
CA MET A 115 -4.57 14.55 -7.05
C MET A 115 -4.58 16.08 -7.00
N PHE A 116 -3.72 16.68 -6.17
CA PHE A 116 -3.55 18.14 -6.07
C PHE A 116 -2.83 18.77 -7.26
N TYR A 117 -2.04 17.97 -7.98
CA TYR A 117 -1.20 18.43 -9.09
C TYR A 117 -1.72 17.94 -10.44
N LEU A 118 -2.97 17.52 -10.51
CA LEU A 118 -3.62 17.19 -11.77
C LEU A 118 -3.74 18.42 -12.68
N PRO A 119 -3.60 18.24 -14.01
CA PRO A 119 -3.83 19.33 -14.96
C PRO A 119 -5.28 19.81 -14.94
N ASN A 120 -5.51 21.00 -15.51
CA ASN A 120 -6.86 21.56 -15.65
C ASN A 120 -7.80 20.60 -16.38
N GLN A 121 -9.04 20.44 -15.90
CA GLN A 121 -10.03 19.49 -16.44
C GLN A 121 -10.32 19.67 -17.94
N ASN A 122 -10.18 20.88 -18.47
CA ASN A 122 -10.39 21.18 -19.88
C ASN A 122 -9.16 20.87 -20.76
N SER A 123 -7.99 20.64 -20.17
CA SER A 123 -6.75 20.37 -20.89
C SER A 123 -6.77 19.03 -21.61
N LEU A 124 -6.01 18.93 -22.69
CA LEU A 124 -5.82 17.67 -23.42
C LEU A 124 -5.18 16.60 -22.53
N LEU A 125 -4.21 16.98 -21.69
CA LEU A 125 -3.54 16.07 -20.77
C LEU A 125 -4.54 15.46 -19.77
N PHE A 126 -5.43 16.27 -19.17
CA PHE A 126 -6.46 15.75 -18.27
C PHE A 126 -7.40 14.77 -18.98
N LYS A 127 -7.82 15.09 -20.22
CA LYS A 127 -8.66 14.19 -21.02
C LYS A 127 -7.98 12.85 -21.29
N LYS A 128 -6.66 12.85 -21.52
CA LYS A 128 -5.86 11.63 -21.68
C LYS A 128 -5.71 10.84 -20.38
N ILE A 129 -5.50 11.52 -19.25
CA ILE A 129 -5.51 10.86 -17.94
C ILE A 129 -6.89 10.24 -17.66
N LYS A 130 -7.97 10.93 -18.00
CA LYS A 130 -9.33 10.40 -17.90
C LYS A 130 -9.56 9.18 -18.81
N GLU A 131 -9.04 9.19 -20.04
CA GLU A 131 -9.06 8.02 -20.94
C GLU A 131 -8.28 6.84 -20.33
N LEU A 132 -7.10 7.10 -19.76
CA LEU A 132 -6.32 6.07 -19.07
C LEU A 132 -7.11 5.45 -17.92
N CYS A 133 -7.69 6.28 -17.04
CA CYS A 133 -8.50 5.79 -15.93
C CYS A 133 -9.74 5.02 -16.43
N SER A 134 -10.46 5.52 -17.45
CA SER A 134 -11.62 4.80 -17.99
C SER A 134 -11.29 3.45 -18.63
N ILE A 135 -10.03 3.24 -19.04
CA ILE A 135 -9.55 1.91 -19.47
C ILE A 135 -9.25 1.03 -18.26
N ILE A 136 -8.61 1.56 -17.23
CA ILE A 136 -8.25 0.82 -16.00
C ILE A 136 -9.49 0.35 -15.25
N PHE A 137 -10.48 1.23 -15.08
CA PHE A 137 -11.69 1.00 -14.28
C PHE A 137 -12.85 0.37 -15.08
N ARG A 138 -12.58 -0.28 -16.22
CA ARG A 138 -13.62 -1.06 -16.94
C ARG A 138 -14.04 -2.26 -16.12
N ASP A 139 -15.33 -2.61 -16.14
CA ASP A 139 -15.90 -3.75 -15.44
C ASP A 139 -15.20 -5.09 -15.75
N GLU A 140 -14.72 -5.25 -16.99
CA GLU A 140 -14.00 -6.45 -17.46
C GLU A 140 -12.65 -6.67 -16.77
N ASN A 141 -12.05 -5.60 -16.23
CA ASN A 141 -10.75 -5.68 -15.57
C ASN A 141 -10.91 -6.19 -14.14
N THR A 142 -9.94 -7.00 -13.71
CA THR A 142 -9.81 -7.38 -12.30
C THR A 142 -9.08 -6.26 -11.56
N LYS A 143 -9.79 -5.57 -10.68
CA LYS A 143 -9.20 -4.54 -9.81
C LYS A 143 -9.26 -5.00 -8.37
N ILE A 144 -8.11 -4.92 -7.72
CA ILE A 144 -7.93 -5.32 -6.34
C ILE A 144 -7.71 -4.05 -5.52
N THR A 145 -8.57 -3.84 -4.53
CA THR A 145 -8.50 -2.70 -3.60
C THR A 145 -8.39 -3.18 -2.16
N TRP A 146 -7.81 -2.35 -1.31
CA TRP A 146 -7.60 -2.64 0.12
C TRP A 146 -8.85 -2.58 0.98
N GLY A 147 -9.87 -1.89 0.49
CA GLY A 147 -11.18 -1.87 1.08
C GLY A 147 -12.27 -1.74 0.04
N PRO A 148 -13.53 -1.61 0.50
CA PRO A 148 -14.66 -1.43 -0.40
C PRO A 148 -14.36 -0.26 -1.32
N PHE A 149 -14.51 -0.47 -2.63
CA PHE A 149 -14.20 0.55 -3.64
C PHE A 149 -14.84 1.90 -3.31
N ASP A 150 -16.13 1.88 -2.97
CA ASP A 150 -16.90 3.06 -2.64
C ASP A 150 -16.33 3.81 -1.42
N ASN A 151 -15.66 3.12 -0.49
CA ASN A 151 -15.02 3.75 0.67
C ASN A 151 -13.64 4.35 0.31
N GLU A 152 -12.81 3.59 -0.41
CA GLU A 152 -11.49 4.04 -0.88
C GLU A 152 -11.62 5.28 -1.78
N PHE A 153 -12.59 5.26 -2.70
CA PHE A 153 -12.77 6.30 -3.71
C PHE A 153 -13.78 7.40 -3.33
N LYS A 154 -14.39 7.32 -2.13
CA LYS A 154 -15.41 8.29 -1.67
C LYS A 154 -14.99 9.74 -1.89
N ASN A 155 -13.76 10.08 -1.52
CA ASN A 155 -13.26 11.45 -1.62
C ASN A 155 -12.87 11.82 -3.05
N PHE A 156 -12.61 10.82 -3.91
CA PHE A 156 -12.00 10.96 -5.23
C PHE A 156 -13.04 11.08 -6.36
N HIS A 157 -14.31 10.73 -6.12
CA HIS A 157 -15.38 10.82 -7.13
C HIS A 157 -15.55 12.23 -7.73
N SER A 158 -15.24 13.28 -6.97
CA SER A 158 -15.34 14.67 -7.41
C SER A 158 -14.47 15.00 -8.64
N TYR A 159 -13.42 14.21 -8.89
CA TYR A 159 -12.53 14.40 -10.04
C TYR A 159 -13.07 13.79 -11.33
N GLY A 160 -14.11 12.94 -11.26
CA GLY A 160 -14.69 12.29 -12.44
C GLY A 160 -13.72 11.40 -13.22
N LEU A 161 -12.68 10.89 -12.53
CA LEU A 161 -11.69 9.95 -13.05
C LEU A 161 -12.04 8.49 -12.74
N PHE A 162 -12.90 8.27 -11.74
CA PHE A 162 -13.20 6.94 -11.19
C PHE A 162 -14.70 6.69 -11.34
N GLU A 163 -15.06 5.68 -12.14
CA GLU A 163 -16.44 5.23 -12.28
C GLU A 163 -16.76 4.21 -11.17
N LYS A 164 -18.05 4.09 -10.81
CA LYS A 164 -18.51 3.10 -9.83
C LYS A 164 -18.28 1.71 -10.40
N ASP A 165 -17.75 0.80 -9.58
CA ASP A 165 -17.14 -0.42 -10.07
C ASP A 165 -17.47 -1.64 -9.18
N ASN A 166 -17.45 -2.82 -9.80
CA ASN A 166 -17.49 -4.14 -9.16
C ASN A 166 -16.06 -4.60 -8.81
N SER A 167 -15.31 -3.81 -8.04
CA SER A 167 -13.96 -4.22 -7.63
C SER A 167 -14.02 -5.42 -6.67
N ILE A 168 -12.93 -6.19 -6.64
CA ILE A 168 -12.74 -7.21 -5.63
C ILE A 168 -12.22 -6.50 -4.39
N ASP A 169 -13.11 -6.33 -3.41
CA ASP A 169 -12.74 -5.86 -2.08
C ASP A 169 -12.01 -6.96 -1.32
N LEU A 170 -10.77 -6.69 -0.94
CA LEU A 170 -9.99 -7.60 -0.11
C LEU A 170 -10.56 -7.74 1.32
N ASN A 171 -11.46 -6.87 1.75
CA ASN A 171 -12.17 -6.95 3.03
C ASN A 171 -13.39 -7.88 3.03
N ASP A 172 -13.98 -8.17 1.86
CA ASP A 172 -15.08 -9.13 1.72
C ASP A 172 -14.59 -10.59 1.62
N CYS A 173 -13.29 -10.80 1.46
CA CYS A 173 -12.67 -12.09 1.73
C CYS A 173 -12.60 -12.26 3.26
N GLY A 174 -13.57 -12.98 3.83
CA GLY A 174 -13.65 -13.24 5.28
C GLY A 174 -12.33 -13.74 5.90
N ASN A 175 -12.28 -13.76 7.23
CA ASN A 175 -11.11 -13.97 8.12
C ASN A 175 -10.09 -15.09 7.73
N ASP A 176 -10.41 -15.97 6.79
CA ASP A 176 -9.52 -16.99 6.19
C ASP A 176 -8.59 -16.44 5.08
N ASN A 177 -8.41 -15.12 4.93
CA ASN A 177 -7.63 -14.59 3.81
C ASN A 177 -6.86 -13.28 4.08
N GLU A 178 -6.33 -13.09 5.30
CA GLU A 178 -5.11 -12.26 5.42
C GLU A 178 -4.05 -12.77 4.43
N ASP A 179 -3.94 -14.07 4.18
CA ASP A 179 -2.90 -14.67 3.34
C ASP A 179 -2.96 -14.27 1.85
N ARG A 180 -4.15 -14.20 1.23
CA ARG A 180 -4.29 -13.65 -0.13
C ARG A 180 -4.03 -12.14 -0.20
N ARG A 181 -4.34 -11.38 0.85
CA ARG A 181 -3.99 -9.95 0.94
C ARG A 181 -2.47 -9.78 0.89
N LEU A 182 -1.72 -10.76 1.38
CA LEU A 182 -0.26 -10.74 1.48
C LEU A 182 0.44 -11.30 0.23
N THR A 183 -0.16 -12.30 -0.44
CA THR A 183 0.31 -12.78 -1.76
C THR A 183 0.17 -11.73 -2.87
N ILE A 184 -0.78 -10.80 -2.73
CA ILE A 184 -0.98 -9.69 -3.67
C ILE A 184 0.02 -8.55 -3.40
N LEU A 185 0.47 -8.41 -2.15
CA LEU A 185 1.39 -7.38 -1.68
C LEU A 185 2.86 -7.58 -2.06
N GLY A 186 3.27 -8.82 -2.30
CA GLY A 186 4.48 -9.14 -3.02
C GLY A 186 4.11 -10.04 -4.17
N LEU A 187 4.23 -9.59 -5.43
CA LEU A 187 4.12 -10.40 -6.65
C LEU A 187 4.57 -11.86 -6.38
N PHE A 188 3.62 -12.73 -5.99
CA PHE A 188 3.76 -14.09 -5.44
C PHE A 188 5.11 -14.47 -4.82
N VAL A 189 5.25 -14.50 -3.47
CA VAL A 189 6.05 -15.52 -2.74
C VAL A 189 5.68 -15.52 -1.24
N CYS A 190 4.82 -16.43 -0.79
CA CYS A 190 4.88 -17.15 0.50
C CYS A 190 3.51 -17.76 0.82
N ASP A 191 3.49 -19.06 1.08
CA ASP A 191 2.30 -19.88 1.35
C ASP A 191 1.99 -20.06 2.85
N ASP A 192 2.63 -19.31 3.75
CA ASP A 192 2.52 -19.54 5.20
C ASP A 192 1.73 -18.46 5.98
N LEU A 193 0.79 -18.96 6.79
CA LEU A 193 -0.51 -18.34 7.14
C LEU A 193 -0.54 -17.53 8.47
N SER A 194 0.57 -16.97 8.97
CA SER A 194 0.69 -16.65 10.42
C SER A 194 1.02 -15.22 10.87
N PHE A 195 0.99 -14.17 10.02
CA PHE A 195 1.56 -12.85 10.40
C PHE A 195 0.67 -11.62 10.22
N VAL A 196 0.78 -10.66 11.14
CA VAL A 196 -0.04 -9.42 11.24
C VAL A 196 0.59 -8.27 10.45
N TYR A 197 -0.18 -7.51 9.67
CA TYR A 197 0.21 -6.38 8.77
C TYR A 197 1.54 -5.63 9.04
N SER A 198 1.75 -5.12 10.25
CA SER A 198 2.98 -4.38 10.62
C SER A 198 4.26 -5.22 10.52
N GLU A 199 4.15 -6.51 10.81
CA GLU A 199 5.23 -7.49 10.76
C GLU A 199 5.78 -7.64 9.35
N GLN A 200 4.94 -7.40 8.35
CA GLN A 200 5.28 -7.61 6.96
C GLN A 200 5.84 -6.35 6.29
N LEU A 201 5.38 -5.17 6.69
CA LEU A 201 6.04 -3.90 6.36
C LEU A 201 7.45 -3.83 6.95
N ALA A 202 7.64 -4.37 8.15
CA ALA A 202 8.95 -4.48 8.79
C ALA A 202 9.91 -5.40 8.01
N ILE A 203 9.39 -6.44 7.37
CA ILE A 203 10.14 -7.33 6.48
C ILE A 203 10.39 -6.65 5.11
N LYS A 204 9.35 -6.04 4.50
CA LYS A 204 9.40 -5.36 3.19
C LYS A 204 10.40 -4.21 3.13
N TYR A 205 10.43 -3.38 4.17
CA TYR A 205 11.29 -2.21 4.26
C TYR A 205 12.57 -2.47 5.06
N ASN A 206 12.78 -3.71 5.53
CA ASN A 206 13.81 -4.06 6.52
C ASN A 206 13.81 -3.11 7.74
N ALA A 207 12.65 -2.55 8.07
CA ALA A 207 12.43 -1.57 9.13
C ALA A 207 11.87 -2.27 10.37
N SER A 208 12.06 -1.72 11.56
CA SER A 208 11.39 -2.27 12.74
C SER A 208 9.87 -2.02 12.61
N ILE A 209 9.05 -2.92 13.15
CA ILE A 209 7.61 -2.66 13.24
C ILE A 209 7.28 -1.31 13.86
N ASP A 210 8.06 -0.87 14.84
CA ASP A 210 7.78 0.37 15.55
C ASP A 210 8.06 1.58 14.65
N GLU A 211 9.05 1.50 13.76
CA GLU A 211 9.27 2.50 12.70
C GLU A 211 8.09 2.52 11.71
N VAL A 212 7.55 1.35 11.37
CA VAL A 212 6.36 1.21 10.52
C VAL A 212 5.09 1.75 11.23
N TYR A 213 4.96 1.51 12.54
CA TYR A 213 3.81 1.98 13.32
C TYR A 213 3.87 3.48 13.61
N HIS A 214 5.07 4.03 13.80
CA HIS A 214 5.24 5.48 14.00
C HIS A 214 4.99 6.27 12.73
N SER A 215 5.46 5.79 11.58
CA SER A 215 5.13 6.41 10.29
C SER A 215 3.64 6.32 9.94
N TYR A 216 2.93 5.31 10.44
CA TYR A 216 1.47 5.21 10.29
C TYR A 216 0.69 6.14 11.26
N LEU A 217 1.18 6.33 12.48
CA LEU A 217 0.53 7.17 13.50
C LEU A 217 0.82 8.67 13.34
N GLU A 218 1.93 9.06 12.71
CA GLU A 218 2.21 10.47 12.39
C GLU A 218 1.37 10.98 11.20
N TYR A 219 0.68 10.10 10.48
CA TYR A 219 -0.17 10.41 9.32
C TYR A 219 -1.68 10.27 9.60
N LEU A 220 -2.08 9.88 10.82
CA LEU A 220 -3.47 9.92 11.32
C LEU A 220 -3.72 11.18 12.16
#